data_AF-A0A3D5KSL2-F1
#
_entry.id   AF-A0A3D5KSL2-F1
#
_cell.length_a   1.000
_cell.length_b   1.000
_cell.length_c   1.000
_cell.angle_alpha   90.00
_cell.angle_beta   90.00
_cell.angle_gamma   90.00
#
_symmetry.space_group_name_H-M   'P 1'
#
loop_
_entity.id
_entity.type
_entity.pdbx_description
1 polymer ?
#
loop_
_entity_poly.entity_id
_entity_poly.type
_entity_poly.pdbx_seq_one_letter_code
_entity_poly.pdbx_strand_id
1 'polypeptide(L)'
;MAIFIKQLNKLMKKVSCASAMILLIITNSFGQQDINSLKGFKYAYVSVLTYDGGRVDIFGITDFIKKELEIKGIKVLNNDINEWPQEAKLNNCLVGNWFPTHSPGGIPNSANGGFIVKNCKGEIVYQNSSFASHFGYFYNKNVPYAVEKAFKIIRTMNYFFDQSFTPKIDYPEVENTTETEESIKQYLSSNKLDPIEGIYKSYQDSHLGYYKVGIIKAEDKFKVIIIETELPQWKAGEVKAYCEFSSMKGIYSTKWYKSNKMAEETFSSLENDAILTVELKDPKGEKY
;
A
#
# COMPACT_ATOMS: atom_id res chain seq x y z
N MET A 1 46.27 -59.34 -16.58
CA MET A 1 45.25 -58.52 -15.89
C MET A 1 45.86 -57.86 -14.63
N ALA A 2 46.95 -57.10 -14.80
CA ALA A 2 47.67 -56.44 -13.68
C ALA A 2 48.29 -55.09 -14.10
N ILE A 3 47.85 -54.53 -15.23
CA ILE A 3 48.36 -53.27 -15.78
C ILE A 3 47.29 -52.16 -15.69
N PHE A 4 46.01 -52.50 -15.54
CA PHE A 4 44.92 -51.52 -15.43
C PHE A 4 44.75 -50.91 -14.02
N ILE A 5 45.26 -51.56 -12.97
CA ILE A 5 45.13 -51.05 -11.58
C ILE A 5 46.24 -50.04 -11.24
N LYS A 6 47.39 -50.07 -11.94
CA LYS A 6 48.50 -49.13 -11.68
C LYS A 6 48.31 -47.74 -12.30
N GLN A 7 47.40 -47.58 -13.26
CA GLN A 7 47.06 -46.26 -13.81
C GLN A 7 45.96 -45.52 -13.04
N LEU A 8 45.08 -46.20 -12.29
CA LEU A 8 44.07 -45.53 -11.47
C LEU A 8 44.68 -44.84 -10.23
N ASN A 9 45.74 -45.41 -9.63
CA ASN A 9 46.38 -44.85 -8.44
C ASN A 9 47.32 -43.67 -8.70
N LYS A 10 47.60 -43.33 -9.97
CA LYS A 10 48.39 -42.15 -10.33
C LYS A 10 47.52 -40.93 -10.67
N LEU A 11 46.21 -41.10 -10.81
CA LEU A 11 45.27 -40.00 -11.09
C LEU A 11 44.67 -39.35 -9.82
N MET A 12 44.87 -39.93 -8.63
CA MET A 12 44.32 -39.41 -7.36
C MET A 12 45.33 -38.70 -6.44
N LYS A 13 46.55 -38.41 -6.92
CA LYS A 13 47.56 -37.65 -6.16
C LYS A 13 47.95 -36.34 -6.85
N LYS A 14 46.94 -35.55 -7.22
CA LYS A 14 47.03 -34.09 -7.33
C LYS A 14 45.69 -33.52 -6.89
N VAL A 15 45.41 -33.68 -5.60
CA VAL A 15 44.46 -32.83 -4.88
C VAL A 15 45.12 -31.45 -4.83
N SER A 16 44.96 -30.70 -5.91
CA SER A 16 45.05 -29.25 -5.87
C SER A 16 43.80 -28.80 -5.12
N CYS A 17 43.99 -28.29 -3.91
CA CYS A 17 43.00 -27.54 -3.16
C CYS A 17 42.59 -26.28 -3.96
N ALA A 18 41.80 -26.48 -5.01
CA ALA A 18 40.91 -25.47 -5.54
C ALA A 18 39.56 -25.68 -4.87
N SER A 19 39.52 -25.51 -3.54
CA SER A 19 38.29 -25.06 -2.90
C SER A 19 38.07 -23.65 -3.40
N ALA A 20 37.39 -23.53 -4.54
CA ALA A 20 36.61 -22.35 -4.86
C ALA A 20 35.53 -22.23 -3.79
N MET A 21 35.93 -21.73 -2.63
CA MET A 21 35.03 -21.16 -1.66
C MET A 21 34.50 -19.91 -2.36
N ILE A 22 33.43 -20.11 -3.15
CA ILE A 22 32.55 -19.03 -3.54
C ILE A 22 32.00 -18.53 -2.22
N LEU A 23 32.72 -17.56 -1.63
CA LEU A 23 32.16 -16.62 -0.69
C LEU A 23 31.04 -15.95 -1.48
N LEU A 24 29.83 -16.49 -1.37
CA LEU A 24 28.62 -15.71 -1.50
C LEU A 24 28.69 -14.69 -0.36
N ILE A 25 29.45 -13.63 -0.61
CA ILE A 25 29.21 -12.36 0.05
C ILE A 25 27.82 -12.01 -0.42
N ILE A 26 26.82 -12.43 0.36
CA ILE A 26 25.54 -11.75 0.38
C ILE A 26 25.92 -10.37 0.91
N THR A 27 26.37 -9.49 0.01
CA THR A 27 26.27 -8.08 0.22
C THR A 27 24.78 -7.85 0.30
N ASN A 28 24.23 -7.99 1.51
CA ASN A 28 23.16 -7.10 1.92
C ASN A 28 23.78 -5.73 1.74
N SER A 29 23.67 -5.20 0.52
CA SER A 29 23.66 -3.78 0.28
C SER A 29 22.56 -3.30 1.21
N PHE A 30 22.93 -2.93 2.44
CA PHE A 30 22.19 -1.98 3.23
C PHE A 30 22.23 -0.73 2.36
N GLY A 31 21.37 -0.72 1.34
CA GLY A 31 21.26 0.35 0.38
C GLY A 31 20.97 1.57 1.22
N GLN A 32 21.91 2.51 1.24
CA GLN A 32 21.55 3.87 1.55
C GLN A 32 20.51 4.23 0.49
N GLN A 33 19.25 4.15 0.88
CA GLN A 33 18.15 4.54 0.02
C GLN A 33 18.20 6.07 -0.10
N ASP A 34 18.02 6.57 -1.31
CA ASP A 34 18.16 7.99 -1.62
C ASP A 34 17.18 8.82 -0.78
N ILE A 35 17.70 9.74 0.03
CA ILE A 35 16.91 10.66 0.84
C ILE A 35 15.96 11.53 0.00
N ASN A 36 16.27 11.73 -1.30
CA ASN A 36 15.38 12.45 -2.20
C ASN A 36 14.06 11.71 -2.45
N SER A 37 14.00 10.39 -2.25
CA SER A 37 12.74 9.63 -2.33
C SER A 37 11.66 10.18 -1.39
N LEU A 38 12.08 10.81 -0.28
CA LEU A 38 11.16 11.43 0.68
C LEU A 38 10.42 12.65 0.11
N LYS A 39 10.94 13.28 -0.95
CA LYS A 39 10.29 14.40 -1.65
C LYS A 39 9.02 13.96 -2.39
N GLY A 40 8.85 12.65 -2.63
CA GLY A 40 7.66 12.09 -3.26
C GLY A 40 6.42 12.05 -2.35
N PHE A 41 6.57 12.35 -1.05
CA PHE A 41 5.47 12.31 -0.10
C PHE A 41 5.09 13.71 0.35
N LYS A 42 3.86 14.13 0.02
CA LYS A 42 3.27 15.39 0.49
C LYS A 42 2.88 15.31 1.96
N TYR A 43 2.56 14.10 2.41
CA TYR A 43 2.06 13.78 3.74
C TYR A 43 2.91 12.72 4.42
N ALA A 44 2.89 12.73 5.75
CA ALA A 44 3.44 11.65 6.56
C ALA A 44 2.38 11.08 7.49
N TYR A 45 2.26 9.76 7.50
CA TYR A 45 1.61 9.04 8.59
C TYR A 45 2.71 8.47 9.49
N VAL A 46 2.69 8.79 10.78
CA VAL A 46 3.68 8.29 11.75
C VAL A 46 2.98 7.28 12.65
N SER A 47 3.36 6.00 12.49
CA SER A 47 2.82 4.94 13.31
C SER A 47 3.19 5.11 14.79
N VAL A 48 2.26 4.71 15.65
CA VAL A 48 2.43 4.78 17.10
C VAL A 48 3.09 3.50 17.58
N LEU A 49 4.20 3.61 18.32
CA LEU A 49 4.83 2.45 18.95
C LEU A 49 3.94 1.91 20.07
N THR A 50 3.63 0.62 20.00
CA THR A 50 2.93 -0.12 21.06
C THR A 50 3.83 -1.24 21.56
N TYR A 51 3.85 -1.43 22.87
CA TYR A 51 4.70 -2.39 23.56
C TYR A 51 3.86 -3.46 24.24
N ASP A 52 4.51 -4.57 24.58
CA ASP A 52 3.92 -5.59 25.44
C ASP A 52 3.35 -4.95 26.72
N GLY A 53 2.11 -5.33 27.04
CA GLY A 53 1.33 -4.74 28.13
C GLY A 53 0.58 -3.45 27.78
N GLY A 54 0.45 -3.11 26.49
CA GLY A 54 -0.41 -2.01 26.03
C GLY A 54 0.16 -0.61 26.27
N ARG A 55 1.43 -0.51 26.69
CA ARG A 55 2.10 0.79 26.81
C ARG A 55 2.34 1.37 25.42
N VAL A 56 2.24 2.69 25.32
CA VAL A 56 2.28 3.43 24.07
C VAL A 56 3.41 4.45 24.11
N ASP A 57 4.26 4.45 23.09
CA ASP A 57 5.38 5.38 22.85
C ASP A 57 6.10 5.89 24.12
N ILE A 58 6.52 4.97 24.99
CA ILE A 58 7.10 5.30 26.31
C ILE A 58 8.41 6.13 26.25
N PHE A 59 8.98 6.29 25.06
CA PHE A 59 10.19 7.07 24.83
C PHE A 59 9.93 8.37 24.04
N GLY A 60 8.68 8.67 23.68
CA GLY A 60 8.29 9.89 22.96
C GLY A 60 8.86 9.98 21.53
N ILE A 61 9.09 8.83 20.89
CA ILE A 61 9.69 8.78 19.55
C ILE A 61 8.70 9.24 18.49
N THR A 62 7.45 8.81 18.58
CA THR A 62 6.40 9.15 17.61
C THR A 62 6.19 10.66 17.59
N ASP A 63 6.05 11.30 18.75
CA ASP A 63 5.85 12.75 18.83
C ASP A 63 7.05 13.54 18.34
N PHE A 64 8.27 13.08 18.66
CA PHE A 64 9.50 13.67 18.14
C PHE A 64 9.52 13.65 16.60
N ILE A 65 9.24 12.50 15.99
CA ILE A 65 9.23 12.34 14.53
C ILE A 65 8.19 13.26 13.90
N LYS A 66 6.95 13.29 14.43
CA LYS A 66 5.88 14.16 13.91
C LYS A 66 6.34 15.62 13.88
N LYS A 67 6.87 16.12 15.00
CA LYS A 67 7.35 17.50 15.12
C LYS A 67 8.48 17.83 14.12
N GLU A 68 9.45 16.93 13.95
CA GLU A 68 10.56 17.13 13.01
C GLU A 68 10.08 17.18 11.55
N LEU A 69 9.09 16.36 11.19
CA LEU A 69 8.49 16.35 9.85
C LEU A 69 7.70 17.64 9.58
N GLU A 70 6.94 18.12 10.57
CA GLU A 70 6.22 19.39 10.48
C GLU A 70 7.17 20.58 10.31
N ILE A 71 8.27 20.62 11.07
CA ILE A 71 9.34 21.63 10.91
C ILE A 71 9.93 21.59 9.49
N LYS A 72 9.98 20.41 8.87
CA LYS A 72 10.42 20.25 7.48
C LYS A 72 9.40 20.65 6.43
N GLY A 73 8.15 20.91 6.82
CA GLY A 73 7.07 21.24 5.90
C GLY A 73 6.34 20.02 5.33
N ILE A 74 6.58 18.82 5.88
CA ILE A 74 5.77 17.63 5.57
C ILE A 74 4.54 17.67 6.47
N LYS A 75 3.34 17.58 5.87
CA LYS A 75 2.09 17.59 6.64
C LYS A 75 1.88 16.24 7.30
N VAL A 76 1.86 16.20 8.63
CA VAL A 76 1.59 14.98 9.39
C VAL A 76 0.08 14.73 9.46
N LEU A 77 -0.33 13.51 9.15
CA LEU A 77 -1.73 13.08 9.18
C LEU A 77 -2.10 12.48 10.54
N ASN A 78 -3.37 12.61 10.89
CA ASN A 78 -3.95 11.98 12.07
C ASN A 78 -4.05 10.46 11.91
N ASN A 79 -4.29 9.76 13.02
CA ASN A 79 -4.45 8.31 13.02
C ASN A 79 -5.77 7.86 12.37
N ASP A 80 -6.78 8.74 12.34
CA ASP A 80 -8.03 8.47 11.66
C ASP A 80 -7.94 8.87 10.17
N ILE A 81 -8.03 7.88 9.28
CA ILE A 81 -8.02 8.06 7.83
C ILE A 81 -9.19 8.94 7.39
N ASN A 82 -10.31 8.94 8.11
CA ASN A 82 -11.48 9.76 7.78
C ASN A 82 -11.20 11.26 7.92
N GLU A 83 -10.20 11.64 8.72
CA GLU A 83 -9.77 13.03 8.87
C GLU A 83 -8.70 13.43 7.85
N TRP A 84 -8.24 12.50 7.00
CA TRP A 84 -7.22 12.81 6.00
C TRP A 84 -7.77 13.73 4.91
N PRO A 85 -6.91 14.60 4.31
CA PRO A 85 -7.27 15.34 3.11
C PRO A 85 -7.74 14.39 2.00
N GLN A 86 -8.76 14.79 1.24
CA GLN A 86 -9.34 13.95 0.18
C GLN A 86 -8.29 13.45 -0.81
N GLU A 87 -7.34 14.30 -1.22
CA GLU A 87 -6.25 13.88 -2.12
C GLU A 87 -5.39 12.74 -1.55
N ALA A 88 -5.17 12.69 -0.23
CA ALA A 88 -4.42 11.62 0.42
C ALA A 88 -5.24 10.32 0.58
N LYS A 89 -6.57 10.45 0.71
CA LYS A 89 -7.49 9.30 0.71
C LYS A 89 -7.57 8.65 -0.68
N LEU A 90 -7.69 9.47 -1.72
CA LEU A 90 -7.80 9.01 -3.10
C LEU A 90 -6.45 8.51 -3.65
N ASN A 91 -5.33 9.10 -3.20
CA ASN A 91 -3.98 8.71 -3.58
C ASN A 91 -3.08 8.52 -2.35
N ASN A 92 -3.12 7.31 -1.79
CA ASN A 92 -2.30 6.96 -0.63
C ASN A 92 -0.79 6.99 -0.88
N CYS A 93 -0.32 7.03 -2.14
CA CYS A 93 1.10 7.17 -2.45
C CYS A 93 1.65 8.57 -2.17
N LEU A 94 0.78 9.56 -1.95
CA LEU A 94 1.19 10.86 -1.41
C LEU A 94 1.61 10.78 0.06
N VAL A 95 1.35 9.65 0.73
CA VAL A 95 1.60 9.44 2.16
C VAL A 95 2.81 8.54 2.35
N GLY A 96 3.86 9.08 2.98
CA GLY A 96 4.97 8.29 3.50
C GLY A 96 4.59 7.69 4.85
N ASN A 97 4.73 6.37 5.00
CA ASN A 97 4.43 5.68 6.26
C ASN A 97 5.71 5.55 7.08
N TRP A 98 5.80 6.30 8.17
CA TRP A 98 6.95 6.36 9.06
C TRP A 98 6.74 5.42 10.25
N PHE A 99 7.68 4.50 10.41
CA PHE A 99 7.71 3.49 11.47
C PHE A 99 8.88 3.80 12.39
N PRO A 100 8.62 4.38 13.58
CA PRO A 100 9.65 4.53 14.59
C PRO A 100 10.24 3.17 14.95
N THR A 101 11.54 3.13 15.25
CA THR A 101 12.23 1.89 15.66
C THR A 101 13.20 2.16 16.79
N HIS A 102 13.36 1.20 17.68
CA HIS A 102 14.43 1.21 18.67
C HIS A 102 14.78 -0.22 19.11
N SER A 103 15.99 -0.39 19.64
CA SER A 103 16.44 -1.66 20.22
C SER A 103 17.55 -1.42 21.25
N PRO A 104 17.84 -2.37 22.15
CA PRO A 104 19.06 -2.34 22.94
C PRO A 104 20.29 -2.24 22.04
N GLY A 105 21.28 -1.47 22.48
CA GLY A 105 22.58 -1.45 21.82
C GLY A 105 23.47 -2.63 22.27
N GLY A 106 24.66 -2.72 21.69
CA GLY A 106 25.61 -3.81 21.99
C GLY A 106 26.32 -3.71 23.35
N ILE A 107 26.07 -2.64 24.12
CA ILE A 107 26.69 -2.41 25.43
C ILE A 107 25.63 -1.98 26.48
N PRO A 108 25.91 -2.14 27.79
CA PRO A 108 24.97 -1.79 28.84
C PRO A 108 24.46 -0.36 28.73
N ASN A 109 23.14 -0.18 28.96
CA ASN A 109 22.43 1.10 28.89
C ASN A 109 22.44 1.83 27.53
N SER A 110 23.00 1.24 26.47
CA SER A 110 22.98 1.84 25.13
C SER A 110 21.72 1.50 24.34
N ALA A 111 21.41 2.32 23.34
CA ALA A 111 20.26 2.13 22.48
C ALA A 111 20.62 2.35 21.01
N ASN A 112 19.95 1.60 20.13
CA ASN A 112 19.73 2.00 18.75
C ASN A 112 18.34 2.61 18.63
N GLY A 113 18.20 3.64 17.81
CA GLY A 113 16.96 4.37 17.59
C GLY A 113 16.93 4.97 16.20
N GLY A 114 15.76 4.95 15.57
CA GLY A 114 15.63 5.35 14.18
C GLY A 114 14.20 5.23 13.66
N PHE A 115 14.10 5.07 12.35
CA PHE A 115 12.84 4.99 11.65
C PHE A 115 12.99 4.27 10.30
N ILE A 116 11.87 3.74 9.83
CA ILE A 116 11.71 3.13 8.51
C ILE A 116 10.57 3.89 7.81
N VAL A 117 10.75 4.26 6.56
CA VAL A 117 9.72 4.90 5.74
C VAL A 117 9.31 3.93 4.65
N LYS A 118 8.01 3.69 4.52
CA LYS A 118 7.44 2.87 3.45
C LYS A 118 6.49 3.65 2.57
N ASN A 119 6.45 3.30 1.29
CA ASN A 119 5.45 3.83 0.36
C ASN A 119 4.11 3.07 0.43
N CYS A 120 3.16 3.48 -0.40
CA CYS A 120 1.85 2.84 -0.58
C CYS A 120 1.89 1.37 -1.03
N LYS A 121 3.02 0.89 -1.60
CA LYS A 121 3.22 -0.51 -1.98
C LYS A 121 3.85 -1.34 -0.84
N GLY A 122 4.16 -0.72 0.29
CA GLY A 122 4.85 -1.36 1.41
C GLY A 122 6.36 -1.50 1.23
N GLU A 123 6.92 -0.94 0.16
CA GLU A 123 8.36 -0.94 -0.10
C GLU A 123 9.05 0.07 0.82
N ILE A 124 10.18 -0.32 1.41
CA ILE A 124 11.01 0.60 2.18
C ILE A 124 11.63 1.58 1.18
N VAL A 125 11.36 2.88 1.35
CA VAL A 125 11.90 3.95 0.51
C VAL A 125 13.04 4.71 1.19
N TYR A 126 13.05 4.70 2.52
CA TYR A 126 14.14 5.24 3.29
C TYR A 126 14.18 4.59 4.67
N GLN A 127 15.35 4.41 5.25
CA GLN A 127 15.49 4.01 6.65
C GLN A 127 16.77 4.60 7.22
N ASN A 128 16.74 4.98 8.50
CA ASN A 128 17.94 5.37 9.21
C ASN A 128 17.84 4.96 10.67
N SER A 129 18.98 4.57 11.24
CA SER A 129 19.11 4.24 12.65
C SER A 129 20.48 4.71 13.14
N SER A 130 20.54 5.09 14.41
CA SER A 130 21.77 5.55 15.04
C SER A 130 21.93 4.93 16.41
N PHE A 131 23.19 4.80 16.82
CA PHE A 131 23.58 4.31 18.13
C PHE A 131 23.84 5.47 19.10
N ALA A 132 23.38 5.30 20.34
CA ALA A 132 23.60 6.19 21.48
C ALA A 132 24.04 5.43 22.73
N SER A 133 25.10 5.93 23.37
CA SER A 133 25.59 5.46 24.66
C SER A 133 26.18 6.63 25.46
N HIS A 134 25.32 7.43 26.08
CA HIS A 134 25.79 8.50 26.95
C HIS A 134 26.11 7.95 28.35
N PHE A 135 27.30 8.28 28.86
CA PHE A 135 27.70 7.87 30.21
C PHE A 135 26.75 8.49 31.25
N GLY A 136 26.29 7.68 32.21
CA GLY A 136 25.30 8.10 33.21
C GLY A 136 23.84 8.09 32.74
N TYR A 137 23.56 7.80 31.46
CA TYR A 137 22.19 7.63 30.97
C TYR A 137 21.79 6.16 30.95
N PHE A 138 20.55 5.90 31.35
CA PHE A 138 19.90 4.60 31.18
C PHE A 138 19.33 4.46 29.77
N TYR A 139 18.95 3.22 29.42
CA TYR A 139 18.39 2.86 28.11
C TYR A 139 17.31 3.86 27.63
N ASN A 140 16.36 4.19 28.49
CA ASN A 140 15.24 5.10 28.18
C ASN A 140 15.66 6.51 27.76
N LYS A 141 16.81 7.00 28.23
CA LYS A 141 17.37 8.31 27.83
C LYS A 141 18.22 8.21 26.58
N ASN A 142 18.85 7.06 26.32
CA ASN A 142 19.63 6.84 25.10
C ASN A 142 18.75 6.60 23.86
N VAL A 143 17.55 6.04 24.00
CA VAL A 143 16.61 5.84 22.87
C VAL A 143 16.26 7.15 22.14
N PRO A 144 15.70 8.19 22.79
CA PRO A 144 15.37 9.43 22.10
C PRO A 144 16.60 10.13 21.51
N TYR A 145 17.76 10.05 22.19
CA TYR A 145 19.01 10.60 21.67
C TYR A 145 19.49 9.88 20.41
N ALA A 146 19.35 8.56 20.36
CA ALA A 146 19.62 7.76 19.17
C ALA A 146 18.73 8.17 18.00
N VAL A 147 17.42 8.35 18.22
CA VAL A 147 16.50 8.78 17.17
C VAL A 147 16.84 10.19 16.69
N GLU A 148 17.13 11.12 17.60
CA GLU A 148 17.53 12.48 17.25
C GLU A 148 18.77 12.47 16.33
N LYS A 149 19.76 11.63 16.66
CA LYS A 149 20.96 11.45 15.84
C LYS A 149 20.63 10.88 14.46
N ALA A 150 19.72 9.92 14.37
CA ALA A 150 19.24 9.37 13.09
C ALA A 150 18.50 10.43 12.25
N PHE A 151 17.77 11.35 12.88
CA PHE A 151 17.03 12.41 12.21
C PHE A 151 17.90 13.56 11.68
N LYS A 152 19.18 13.64 12.07
CA LYS A 152 20.08 14.71 11.65
C LYS A 152 20.13 14.92 10.12
N ILE A 153 20.08 13.84 9.35
CA ILE A 153 20.10 13.91 7.88
C ILE A 153 18.80 14.51 7.30
N ILE A 154 17.65 14.20 7.91
CA ILE A 154 16.36 14.81 7.58
C ILE A 154 16.39 16.30 7.91
N ARG A 155 16.94 16.68 9.08
CA ARG A 155 17.13 18.09 9.47
C ARG A 155 17.97 18.89 8.47
N THR A 156 18.91 18.26 7.78
CA THR A 156 19.73 18.93 6.76
C THR A 156 19.16 18.87 5.35
N MET A 157 18.13 18.05 5.10
CA MET A 157 17.55 17.95 3.75
C MET A 157 16.82 19.24 3.38
N ASN A 158 16.97 19.65 2.11
CA ASN A 158 16.13 20.65 1.49
C ASN A 158 14.86 19.97 0.95
N TYR A 159 13.84 19.90 1.79
CA TYR A 159 12.57 19.27 1.43
C TYR A 159 11.70 20.25 0.64
N PHE A 160 11.17 19.74 -0.47
CA PHE A 160 10.02 20.28 -1.18
C PHE A 160 9.28 19.08 -1.78
N PHE A 161 7.95 19.17 -1.87
CA PHE A 161 7.17 18.12 -2.50
C PHE A 161 7.41 18.14 -4.01
N ASP A 162 7.72 16.98 -4.57
CA ASP A 162 7.91 16.77 -6.00
C ASP A 162 7.22 15.47 -6.43
N GLN A 163 6.14 15.62 -7.20
CA GLN A 163 5.30 14.52 -7.66
C GLN A 163 6.06 13.53 -8.55
N SER A 164 7.18 13.91 -9.16
CA SER A 164 8.00 12.99 -9.97
C SER A 164 8.64 11.87 -9.12
N PHE A 165 8.81 12.10 -7.82
CA PHE A 165 9.29 11.10 -6.87
C PHE A 165 8.15 10.28 -6.24
N THR A 166 6.88 10.67 -6.44
CA THR A 166 5.74 9.92 -5.91
C THR A 166 5.63 8.56 -6.64
N PRO A 167 5.60 7.43 -5.89
CA PRO A 167 5.46 6.12 -6.51
C PRO A 167 4.20 6.02 -7.35
N LYS A 168 4.34 5.53 -8.58
CA LYS A 168 3.21 5.24 -9.45
C LYS A 168 2.67 3.85 -9.10
N ILE A 169 1.37 3.75 -8.86
CA ILE A 169 0.68 2.47 -8.80
C ILE A 169 0.42 2.03 -10.23
N ASP A 170 0.89 0.85 -10.56
CA ASP A 170 0.46 0.16 -11.77
C ASP A 170 -0.78 -0.64 -11.40
N TYR A 171 -1.90 -0.30 -12.04
CA TYR A 171 -3.17 -0.95 -11.77
C TYR A 171 -3.40 -2.03 -12.82
N PRO A 172 -3.91 -3.21 -12.44
CA PRO A 172 -4.34 -4.22 -13.40
C PRO A 172 -5.26 -3.60 -14.46
N GLU A 173 -5.07 -4.00 -15.72
CA GLU A 173 -6.01 -3.66 -16.76
C GLU A 173 -7.36 -4.35 -16.49
N VAL A 174 -8.43 -3.60 -16.72
CA VAL A 174 -9.81 -4.06 -16.66
C VAL A 174 -10.43 -3.89 -18.04
N GLU A 175 -11.52 -4.62 -18.31
CA GLU A 175 -12.23 -4.45 -19.57
C GLU A 175 -12.62 -3.00 -19.77
N ASN A 176 -12.40 -2.48 -20.98
CA ASN A 176 -12.81 -1.16 -21.40
C ASN A 176 -13.80 -1.29 -22.56
N THR A 177 -14.92 -0.60 -22.43
CA THR A 177 -16.01 -0.58 -23.39
C THR A 177 -16.01 0.75 -24.15
N THR A 178 -16.61 0.76 -25.34
CA THR A 178 -16.86 2.00 -26.08
C THR A 178 -18.14 2.71 -25.63
N GLU A 179 -18.79 2.24 -24.57
CA GLU A 179 -20.06 2.77 -24.10
C GLU A 179 -19.88 4.14 -23.43
N THR A 180 -20.74 5.08 -23.80
CA THR A 180 -20.86 6.40 -23.19
C THR A 180 -22.20 6.52 -22.45
N GLU A 181 -22.40 7.62 -21.72
CA GLU A 181 -23.72 7.88 -21.12
C GLU A 181 -24.84 7.92 -22.16
N GLU A 182 -24.57 8.49 -23.34
CA GLU A 182 -25.53 8.60 -24.44
C GLU A 182 -25.87 7.24 -25.03
N SER A 183 -24.87 6.38 -25.30
CA SER A 183 -25.12 5.04 -25.82
C SER A 183 -25.87 4.17 -24.82
N ILE A 184 -25.57 4.30 -23.52
CA ILE A 184 -26.28 3.61 -22.45
C ILE A 184 -27.72 4.09 -22.36
N LYS A 185 -27.99 5.40 -22.42
CA LYS A 185 -29.37 5.92 -22.47
C LYS A 185 -30.14 5.41 -23.68
N GLN A 186 -29.49 5.37 -24.85
CA GLN A 186 -30.09 4.82 -26.06
C GLN A 186 -30.42 3.34 -25.90
N TYR A 187 -29.51 2.56 -25.33
CA TYR A 187 -29.75 1.15 -25.00
C TYR A 187 -30.95 1.00 -24.06
N LEU A 188 -30.99 1.76 -22.97
CA LEU A 188 -32.03 1.66 -21.94
C LEU A 188 -33.43 2.05 -22.46
N SER A 189 -33.49 2.93 -23.46
CA SER A 189 -34.75 3.36 -24.08
C SER A 189 -35.25 2.43 -25.19
N SER A 190 -34.35 1.63 -25.78
CA SER A 190 -34.67 0.80 -26.95
C SER A 190 -34.94 -0.66 -26.60
N ASN A 191 -34.60 -1.11 -25.39
CA ASN A 191 -34.65 -2.50 -25.00
C ASN A 191 -35.64 -2.77 -23.86
N LYS A 192 -36.06 -4.03 -23.73
CA LYS A 192 -36.76 -4.51 -22.54
C LYS A 192 -35.73 -4.74 -21.43
N LEU A 193 -35.87 -3.99 -20.35
CA LEU A 193 -34.88 -3.96 -19.27
C LEU A 193 -35.13 -5.05 -18.22
N ASP A 194 -34.05 -5.63 -17.75
CA ASP A 194 -33.98 -6.33 -16.47
C ASP A 194 -33.91 -5.31 -15.31
N PRO A 195 -34.43 -5.63 -14.11
CA PRO A 195 -34.56 -4.66 -13.02
C PRO A 195 -33.26 -3.97 -12.57
N ILE A 196 -32.12 -4.65 -12.71
CA ILE A 196 -30.81 -4.10 -12.33
C ILE A 196 -30.27 -3.09 -13.35
N GLU A 197 -30.77 -3.09 -14.58
CA GLU A 197 -30.27 -2.21 -15.64
C GLU A 197 -30.68 -0.76 -15.39
N GLY A 198 -29.77 0.17 -15.68
CA GLY A 198 -30.01 1.59 -15.39
C GLY A 198 -28.73 2.40 -15.26
N ILE A 199 -28.90 3.68 -14.93
CA ILE A 199 -27.79 4.57 -14.60
C ILE A 199 -27.89 4.93 -13.12
N TYR A 200 -26.84 4.62 -12.38
CA TYR A 200 -26.78 4.77 -10.94
C TYR A 200 -25.72 5.79 -10.56
N LYS A 201 -25.94 6.44 -9.42
CA LYS A 201 -24.94 7.25 -8.73
C LYS A 201 -24.69 6.61 -7.38
N SER A 202 -23.42 6.53 -6.98
CA SER A 202 -23.07 6.07 -5.64
C SER A 202 -23.69 7.00 -4.59
N TYR A 203 -24.20 6.41 -3.52
CA TYR A 203 -24.47 7.17 -2.31
C TYR A 203 -23.13 7.64 -1.76
N GLN A 204 -22.89 8.95 -1.70
CA GLN A 204 -21.64 9.48 -1.18
C GLN A 204 -21.62 9.26 0.33
N ASP A 205 -20.74 8.37 0.78
CA ASP A 205 -20.42 8.19 2.19
C ASP A 205 -18.90 8.32 2.42
N SER A 206 -18.44 8.11 3.64
CA SER A 206 -17.02 8.18 3.99
C SER A 206 -16.15 7.10 3.36
N HIS A 207 -16.75 6.04 2.79
CA HIS A 207 -16.07 4.82 2.35
C HIS A 207 -16.05 4.65 0.83
N LEU A 208 -17.05 5.19 0.12
CA LEU A 208 -17.17 5.13 -1.33
C LEU A 208 -17.13 6.52 -1.95
N GLY A 209 -16.07 6.79 -2.72
CA GLY A 209 -15.97 7.99 -3.53
C GLY A 209 -17.07 8.06 -4.59
N TYR A 210 -17.24 9.23 -5.20
CA TYR A 210 -18.26 9.44 -6.22
C TYR A 210 -18.05 8.56 -7.45
N TYR A 211 -19.10 7.83 -7.81
CA TYR A 211 -19.25 7.09 -9.05
C TYR A 211 -20.60 7.39 -9.69
N LYS A 212 -20.57 7.54 -11.01
CA LYS A 212 -21.72 7.38 -11.89
C LYS A 212 -21.45 6.18 -12.77
N VAL A 213 -22.34 5.20 -12.74
CA VAL A 213 -22.20 3.95 -13.51
C VAL A 213 -23.45 3.68 -14.32
N GLY A 214 -23.27 3.05 -15.47
CA GLY A 214 -24.35 2.45 -16.23
C GLY A 214 -24.29 0.93 -16.13
N ILE A 215 -25.44 0.29 -16.00
CA ILE A 215 -25.57 -1.16 -15.98
C ILE A 215 -26.38 -1.56 -17.21
N ILE A 216 -25.75 -2.33 -18.09
CA ILE A 216 -26.37 -2.88 -19.29
C ILE A 216 -26.12 -4.38 -19.37
N LYS A 217 -27.05 -5.11 -19.96
CA LYS A 217 -26.90 -6.53 -20.25
C LYS A 217 -26.03 -6.74 -21.48
N ALA A 218 -25.00 -7.56 -21.34
CA ALA A 218 -24.14 -8.01 -22.40
C ALA A 218 -24.01 -9.53 -22.30
N GLU A 219 -24.53 -10.25 -23.30
CA GLU A 219 -24.64 -11.71 -23.30
C GLU A 219 -25.52 -12.19 -22.12
N ASP A 220 -24.96 -13.01 -21.24
CA ASP A 220 -25.57 -13.67 -20.10
C ASP A 220 -25.26 -12.98 -18.75
N LYS A 221 -24.60 -11.82 -18.79
CA LYS A 221 -24.22 -11.03 -17.61
C LYS A 221 -24.52 -9.54 -17.77
N PHE A 222 -24.50 -8.83 -16.66
CA PHE A 222 -24.60 -7.38 -16.61
C PHE A 222 -23.22 -6.77 -16.41
N LYS A 223 -22.88 -5.77 -17.22
CA LYS A 223 -21.65 -4.99 -17.07
C LYS A 223 -21.97 -3.69 -16.36
N VAL A 224 -21.26 -3.44 -15.26
CA VAL A 224 -21.29 -2.15 -14.56
C VAL A 224 -20.16 -1.29 -15.12
N ILE A 225 -20.50 -0.28 -15.91
CA ILE A 225 -19.57 0.54 -16.69
C ILE A 225 -19.44 1.91 -16.03
N ILE A 226 -18.21 2.39 -15.85
CA ILE A 226 -17.96 3.73 -15.31
C ILE A 226 -18.31 4.78 -16.35
N ILE A 227 -19.18 5.70 -15.98
CA ILE A 227 -19.50 6.91 -16.74
C ILE A 227 -18.68 8.08 -16.22
N GLU A 228 -18.64 8.25 -14.88
CA GLU A 228 -17.97 9.37 -14.21
C GLU A 228 -17.44 8.92 -12.85
N THR A 229 -16.29 9.44 -12.43
CA THR A 229 -15.74 9.22 -11.09
C THR A 229 -14.70 10.28 -10.73
N GLU A 230 -14.53 10.50 -9.43
CA GLU A 230 -13.45 11.35 -8.90
C GLU A 230 -12.11 10.60 -8.71
N LEU A 231 -12.12 9.27 -8.86
CA LEU A 231 -10.95 8.43 -8.65
C LEU A 231 -10.06 8.41 -9.90
N PRO A 232 -8.84 8.97 -9.86
CA PRO A 232 -8.01 9.22 -11.05
C PRO A 232 -7.52 7.95 -11.74
N GLN A 233 -7.52 6.81 -11.04
CA GLN A 233 -7.12 5.52 -11.61
C GLN A 233 -8.20 4.87 -12.49
N TRP A 234 -9.44 5.33 -12.38
CA TRP A 234 -10.58 4.84 -13.14
C TRP A 234 -10.89 5.79 -14.30
N LYS A 235 -11.22 5.22 -15.46
CA LYS A 235 -11.57 5.97 -16.67
C LYS A 235 -13.00 5.64 -17.10
N ALA A 236 -13.65 6.60 -17.75
CA ALA A 236 -14.93 6.35 -18.40
C ALA A 236 -14.80 5.19 -19.41
N GLY A 237 -15.83 4.35 -19.48
CA GLY A 237 -15.86 3.13 -20.31
C GLY A 237 -15.29 1.89 -19.63
N GLU A 238 -14.50 2.02 -18.56
CA GLU A 238 -13.98 0.87 -17.82
C GLU A 238 -15.07 0.11 -17.05
N VAL A 239 -14.99 -1.22 -17.03
CA VAL A 239 -15.92 -2.07 -16.29
C VAL A 239 -15.52 -2.14 -14.81
N LYS A 240 -16.43 -1.67 -13.94
CA LYS A 240 -16.30 -1.68 -12.49
C LYS A 240 -16.71 -3.02 -11.86
N ALA A 241 -17.66 -3.72 -12.48
CA ALA A 241 -18.12 -5.02 -12.01
C ALA A 241 -18.85 -5.81 -13.10
N TYR A 242 -18.93 -7.12 -12.90
CA TYR A 242 -19.87 -8.00 -13.59
C TYR A 242 -20.90 -8.53 -12.61
N CYS A 243 -22.17 -8.53 -12.99
CA CYS A 243 -23.23 -9.15 -12.20
C CYS A 243 -23.88 -10.26 -13.01
N GLU A 244 -24.11 -11.40 -12.36
CA GLU A 244 -24.77 -12.57 -12.94
C GLU A 244 -26.00 -12.91 -12.10
N PHE A 245 -27.04 -13.44 -12.75
CA PHE A 245 -28.23 -13.88 -12.02
C PHE A 245 -27.86 -14.97 -11.01
N SER A 246 -28.33 -14.80 -9.77
CA SER A 246 -28.32 -15.89 -8.79
C SER A 246 -29.60 -16.73 -8.88
N SER A 247 -29.68 -17.77 -8.04
CA SER A 247 -30.92 -18.55 -7.87
C SER A 247 -32.05 -17.76 -7.17
N MET A 248 -31.75 -16.61 -6.57
CA MET A 248 -32.70 -15.77 -5.85
C MET A 248 -33.01 -14.49 -6.63
N LYS A 249 -34.30 -14.19 -6.80
CA LYS A 249 -34.74 -12.96 -7.46
C LYS A 249 -34.22 -11.73 -6.71
N GLY A 250 -33.63 -10.79 -7.45
CA GLY A 250 -33.11 -9.53 -6.90
C GLY A 250 -31.74 -9.66 -6.24
N ILE A 251 -31.13 -10.84 -6.25
CA ILE A 251 -29.75 -11.07 -5.78
C ILE A 251 -28.90 -11.53 -6.96
N TYR A 252 -27.70 -10.99 -7.05
CA TYR A 252 -26.76 -11.23 -8.14
C TYR A 252 -25.41 -11.66 -7.60
N SER A 253 -24.78 -12.62 -8.27
CA SER A 253 -23.37 -12.93 -8.05
C SER A 253 -22.54 -11.83 -8.72
N THR A 254 -21.66 -11.18 -7.97
CA THR A 254 -20.97 -9.97 -8.43
C THR A 254 -19.47 -10.09 -8.30
N LYS A 255 -18.77 -9.96 -9.43
CA LYS A 255 -17.33 -9.74 -9.44
C LYS A 255 -17.06 -8.24 -9.44
N TRP A 256 -16.65 -7.71 -8.29
CA TRP A 256 -16.41 -6.29 -8.09
C TRP A 256 -14.92 -5.94 -8.18
N TYR A 257 -14.57 -4.92 -8.96
CA TYR A 257 -13.20 -4.40 -9.00
C TYR A 257 -13.04 -3.24 -8.01
N LYS A 258 -12.22 -3.44 -6.97
CA LYS A 258 -11.93 -2.44 -5.94
C LYS A 258 -11.19 -1.22 -6.48
N SER A 259 -10.94 -0.22 -5.64
CA SER A 259 -10.19 0.99 -6.03
C SER A 259 -8.80 0.70 -6.59
N ASN A 260 -8.20 -0.44 -6.24
CA ASN A 260 -6.93 -0.92 -6.78
C ASN A 260 -7.06 -1.82 -8.03
N LYS A 261 -8.26 -1.88 -8.65
CA LYS A 261 -8.63 -2.75 -9.78
C LYS A 261 -8.44 -4.25 -9.56
N MET A 262 -8.24 -4.69 -8.32
CA MET A 262 -8.30 -6.12 -7.99
C MET A 262 -9.75 -6.57 -7.88
N ALA A 263 -10.04 -7.73 -8.45
CA ALA A 263 -11.35 -8.36 -8.36
C ALA A 263 -11.59 -8.94 -6.96
N GLU A 264 -12.85 -8.85 -6.52
CA GLU A 264 -13.39 -9.51 -5.34
C GLU A 264 -14.76 -10.10 -5.70
N GLU A 265 -14.96 -11.37 -5.36
CA GLU A 265 -16.25 -12.04 -5.54
C GLU A 265 -17.15 -11.70 -4.36
N THR A 266 -18.35 -11.21 -4.66
CA THR A 266 -19.35 -10.78 -3.68
C THR A 266 -20.78 -10.93 -4.22
N PHE A 267 -21.75 -10.39 -3.51
CA PHE A 267 -23.15 -10.31 -3.93
C PHE A 267 -23.60 -8.86 -4.04
N SER A 268 -24.50 -8.61 -4.98
CA SER A 268 -25.28 -7.39 -5.01
C SER A 268 -26.77 -7.69 -4.93
N SER A 269 -27.53 -6.77 -4.34
CA SER A 269 -28.97 -6.88 -4.18
C SER A 269 -29.67 -5.61 -4.58
N LEU A 270 -30.81 -5.75 -5.25
CA LEU A 270 -31.66 -4.63 -5.62
C LEU A 270 -32.79 -4.47 -4.60
N GLU A 271 -32.72 -3.42 -3.78
CA GLU A 271 -33.73 -3.08 -2.80
C GLU A 271 -34.80 -2.18 -3.43
N ASN A 272 -36.07 -2.59 -3.29
CA ASN A 272 -37.25 -1.86 -3.79
C ASN A 272 -37.14 -1.47 -5.28
N ASP A 273 -36.47 -2.28 -6.09
CA ASP A 273 -36.22 -2.03 -7.52
C ASP A 273 -35.51 -0.68 -7.83
N ALA A 274 -34.83 -0.07 -6.84
CA ALA A 274 -34.27 1.28 -6.99
C ALA A 274 -32.86 1.45 -6.40
N ILE A 275 -32.54 0.73 -5.32
CA ILE A 275 -31.25 0.86 -4.64
C ILE A 275 -30.44 -0.41 -4.88
N LEU A 276 -29.32 -0.27 -5.58
CA LEU A 276 -28.38 -1.36 -5.76
C LEU A 276 -27.35 -1.32 -4.62
N THR A 277 -27.39 -2.34 -3.76
CA THR A 277 -26.43 -2.55 -2.67
C THR A 277 -25.41 -3.58 -3.12
N VAL A 278 -24.12 -3.32 -2.89
CA VAL A 278 -23.03 -4.28 -3.12
C VAL A 278 -22.38 -4.56 -1.78
N GLU A 279 -22.40 -5.81 -1.32
CA GLU A 279 -21.78 -6.16 -0.05
C GLU A 279 -20.26 -6.15 -0.20
N LEU A 280 -19.52 -5.42 0.64
CA LEU A 280 -18.05 -5.50 0.65
C LEU A 280 -17.56 -5.85 2.07
N LYS A 281 -16.40 -6.48 2.15
CA LYS A 281 -15.74 -6.77 3.42
C LYS A 281 -14.60 -5.81 3.65
N ASP A 282 -14.51 -5.28 4.86
CA ASP A 282 -13.37 -4.51 5.31
C ASP A 282 -12.15 -5.43 5.54
N PRO A 283 -10.94 -4.87 5.78
CA PRO A 283 -9.75 -5.66 6.09
C PRO A 283 -9.86 -6.54 7.35
N LYS A 284 -10.84 -6.29 8.24
CA LYS A 284 -11.13 -7.08 9.44
C LYS A 284 -12.21 -8.15 9.20
N GLY A 285 -12.81 -8.17 7.99
CA GLY A 285 -13.88 -9.08 7.60
C GLY A 285 -15.29 -8.61 7.97
N GLU A 286 -15.44 -7.39 8.48
CA GLU A 286 -16.74 -6.77 8.77
C GLU A 286 -17.38 -6.27 7.46
N LYS A 287 -18.70 -6.47 7.34
CA LYS A 287 -19.45 -6.04 6.16
C LYS A 287 -19.73 -4.54 6.24
N TYR A 288 -19.60 -3.85 5.11
CA TYR A 288 -20.10 -2.49 4.91
C TYR A 288 -20.72 -2.33 3.53
#